data_AF-A0A2V5Q312-F1
#
_entry.id   AF-A0A2V5Q312-F1
#
_cell.length_a   1.000
_cell.length_b   1.000
_cell.length_c   1.000
_cell.angle_alpha   90.00
_cell.angle_beta   90.00
_cell.angle_gamma   90.00
#
_symmetry.space_group_name_H-M   'P 1'
#
loop_
_entity.id
_entity.type
_entity.pdbx_description
1 polymer ?
#
loop_
_entity_poly.entity_id
_entity_poly.type
_entity_poly.pdbx_seq_one_letter_code
_entity_poly.pdbx_strand_id
1 'polypeptide(L)'
;MMNNPRDLIRAILLRVRERDDQFTEQMALQVEEEIRLEWAGERVYIGRRKADSARAAYKQGASAKELQKRFGFSRSWAFRLTQVEED
;
A
#
# COMPACT_ATOMS: atom_id res chain seq x y z
N MET A 1 -21.33 15.62 -3.39
CA MET A 1 -20.10 14.95 -3.88
C MET A 1 -20.21 13.47 -3.56
N MET A 2 -20.00 12.59 -4.54
CA MET A 2 -20.21 11.15 -4.38
C MET A 2 -19.25 10.58 -3.32
N ASN A 3 -19.81 9.97 -2.27
CA ASN A 3 -19.08 9.15 -1.30
C ASN A 3 -18.50 7.94 -2.07
N ASN A 4 -17.29 8.06 -2.60
CA ASN A 4 -16.57 6.90 -3.12
C ASN A 4 -16.00 6.12 -1.93
N PRO A 5 -16.53 4.92 -1.61
CA PRO A 5 -16.06 4.13 -0.48
C PRO A 5 -14.61 3.62 -0.67
N ARG A 6 -14.00 3.85 -1.84
CA ARG A 6 -12.61 3.51 -2.17
C ARG A 6 -11.70 4.72 -2.27
N ASP A 7 -12.11 5.87 -1.73
CA ASP A 7 -11.24 7.05 -1.68
C ASP A 7 -10.09 6.82 -0.71
N LEU A 8 -8.91 6.60 -1.27
CA LEU A 8 -7.70 6.28 -0.55
C LEU A 8 -7.19 7.46 0.29
N ILE A 9 -7.22 8.68 -0.27
CA ILE A 9 -6.76 9.89 0.41
C ILE A 9 -7.61 10.07 1.67
N ARG A 10 -8.93 9.98 1.52
CA ARG A 10 -9.87 10.07 2.64
C ARG A 10 -9.65 8.96 3.68
N ALA A 11 -9.39 7.73 3.24
CA ALA A 11 -9.15 6.61 4.12
C ALA A 11 -7.84 6.73 4.93
N ILE A 12 -6.83 7.44 4.41
CA ILE A 12 -5.59 7.75 5.12
C ILE A 12 -5.83 8.88 6.12
N LEU A 13 -6.44 9.98 5.70
CA LEU A 13 -6.70 11.15 6.56
C LEU A 13 -7.55 10.80 7.79
N LEU A 14 -8.57 9.95 7.63
CA LEU A 14 -9.37 9.45 8.75
C LEU A 14 -8.53 8.67 9.77
N ARG A 15 -7.62 7.81 9.30
CA ARG A 15 -6.73 7.03 10.19
C ARG A 15 -5.66 7.88 10.87
N VAL A 16 -5.24 8.98 10.24
CA VAL A 16 -4.34 9.95 10.87
C VAL A 16 -5.06 10.65 12.01
N ARG A 17 -6.29 11.11 11.77
CA ARG A 17 -7.15 11.72 12.81
C ARG A 17 -7.40 10.80 14.01
N GLU A 18 -7.53 9.50 13.79
CA GLU A 18 -7.68 8.51 14.88
C GLU A 18 -6.42 8.35 15.76
N ARG A 19 -5.26 8.85 15.32
CA ARG A 19 -3.97 8.68 16.01
C ARG A 19 -3.40 9.97 16.57
N ASP A 20 -3.87 11.11 16.08
CA ASP A 20 -3.40 12.43 16.46
C ASP A 20 -4.58 13.37 16.65
N ASP A 21 -4.84 13.70 17.92
CA ASP A 21 -5.94 14.58 18.32
C ASP A 21 -5.74 16.04 17.87
N GLN A 22 -4.51 16.43 17.50
CA GLN A 22 -4.22 17.76 16.96
C GLN A 22 -4.55 17.85 15.47
N PHE A 23 -4.80 16.73 14.79
CA PHE A 23 -5.13 16.71 13.37
C PHE A 23 -6.59 17.13 13.15
N THR A 24 -6.77 18.40 12.77
CA THR A 24 -8.12 18.98 12.59
C THR A 24 -8.74 18.65 11.24
N GLU A 25 -10.06 18.80 11.13
CA GLU A 25 -10.78 18.66 9.86
C GLU A 25 -10.31 19.68 8.81
N GLN A 26 -9.98 20.91 9.23
CA GLN A 26 -9.51 21.95 8.31
C GLN A 26 -8.13 21.61 7.72
N MET A 27 -7.23 21.03 8.52
CA MET A 27 -5.96 20.49 8.01
C MET A 27 -6.19 19.33 7.04
N ALA A 28 -7.15 18.44 7.33
CA ALA A 28 -7.48 17.34 6.44
C ALA A 28 -7.94 17.83 5.06
N LEU A 29 -8.78 18.88 5.02
CA LEU A 29 -9.25 19.49 3.78
C LEU A 29 -8.11 20.12 2.98
N GLN A 30 -7.20 20.85 3.65
CA GLN A 30 -6.03 21.45 3.01
C GLN A 30 -5.12 20.39 2.39
N VAL A 31 -4.77 19.36 3.15
CA VAL A 31 -3.92 18.25 2.66
C VAL A 31 -4.61 17.49 1.52
N GLU A 32 -5.93 17.28 1.61
CA GLU A 32 -6.69 16.64 0.53
C GLU A 32 -6.63 17.47 -0.76
N GLU A 33 -6.83 18.79 -0.67
CA GLU A 33 -6.77 19.69 -1.81
C GLU A 33 -5.38 19.69 -2.45
N GLU A 34 -4.32 19.81 -1.65
CA GLU A 34 -2.92 19.78 -2.10
C GLU A 34 -2.61 18.48 -2.86
N ILE A 35 -2.91 17.31 -2.28
CA ILE A 35 -2.65 16.01 -2.91
C ILE A 35 -3.47 15.84 -4.19
N ARG A 36 -4.74 16.27 -4.17
CA ARG A 36 -5.59 16.17 -5.37
C ARG A 36 -5.13 17.08 -6.49
N LEU A 37 -4.57 18.25 -6.20
CA LEU A 37 -3.98 19.14 -7.20
C LEU A 37 -2.68 18.55 -7.74
N GLU A 38 -1.81 18.05 -6.87
CA GLU A 38 -0.50 17.53 -7.25
C GLU A 38 -0.62 16.24 -8.07
N TRP A 39 -1.47 15.30 -7.66
CA TRP A 39 -1.59 13.97 -8.25
C TRP A 39 -2.87 13.81 -9.09
N ALA A 40 -3.46 14.92 -9.52
CA ALA A 40 -4.68 14.93 -10.32
C ALA A 40 -4.55 14.02 -11.55
N GLY A 41 -5.41 13.01 -11.67
CA GLY A 41 -5.44 12.09 -12.83
C GLY A 41 -4.44 10.93 -12.77
N GLU A 42 -3.55 10.91 -11.79
CA GLU A 42 -2.58 9.84 -11.61
C GLU A 42 -3.20 8.56 -11.03
N ARG A 43 -2.70 7.40 -11.46
CA ARG A 43 -3.11 6.09 -10.94
C ARG A 43 -1.99 5.48 -10.11
N VAL A 44 -2.07 5.65 -8.79
CA VAL A 44 -1.07 5.12 -7.86
C VAL A 44 -1.44 3.70 -7.42
N TYR A 45 -0.51 2.75 -7.59
CA TYR A 45 -0.62 1.40 -7.02
C TYR A 45 -0.03 1.38 -5.61
N ILE A 46 -0.86 1.09 -4.61
CA ILE A 46 -0.37 0.82 -3.25
C ILE A 46 -0.06 -0.66 -3.09
N GLY A 47 1.23 -0.95 -2.90
CA GLY A 47 1.74 -2.28 -2.60
C GLY A 47 1.15 -2.85 -1.32
N ARG A 48 0.79 -4.13 -1.34
CA ARG A 48 0.36 -4.84 -0.13
C ARG A 48 1.58 -5.12 0.73
N ARG A 49 1.57 -4.75 2.02
CA ARG A 49 2.68 -4.93 2.99
C ARG A 49 3.28 -6.35 3.03
N LYS A 50 2.46 -7.37 2.76
CA LYS A 50 2.91 -8.78 2.69
C LYS A 50 3.86 -9.02 1.50
N ALA A 51 3.70 -8.28 0.40
CA ALA A 51 4.49 -8.46 -0.81
C ALA A 51 5.93 -7.99 -0.61
N ASP A 52 6.13 -6.84 0.03
CA ASP A 52 7.48 -6.32 0.33
C ASP A 52 8.19 -7.19 1.35
N SER A 53 7.44 -7.65 2.37
CA SER A 53 7.96 -8.60 3.36
C SER A 53 8.35 -9.95 2.72
N ALA A 54 7.59 -10.41 1.73
CA ALA A 54 7.93 -11.62 0.98
C ALA A 54 9.12 -11.43 0.05
N ARG A 55 9.27 -10.25 -0.59
CA ARG A 55 10.47 -9.91 -1.37
C ARG A 55 11.72 -9.86 -0.49
N ALA A 56 11.63 -9.21 0.68
CA ALA A 56 12.74 -9.17 1.63
C ALA A 56 13.12 -10.57 2.14
N ALA A 57 12.13 -11.41 2.49
CA ALA A 57 12.38 -12.78 2.91
C ALA A 57 12.99 -13.64 1.78
N TYR A 58 12.56 -13.43 0.53
CA TYR A 58 13.15 -14.10 -0.63
C TYR A 58 14.62 -13.72 -0.82
N LYS A 59 14.97 -12.42 -0.75
CA LYS A 59 16.37 -11.95 -0.82
C LYS A 59 17.24 -12.50 0.30
N GLN A 60 16.64 -12.96 1.40
CA GLN A 60 17.31 -13.65 2.51
C GLN A 60 17.38 -15.18 2.33
N GLY A 61 16.97 -15.71 1.17
CA GLY A 61 17.04 -17.14 0.83
C GLY A 61 15.79 -17.95 1.14
N ALA A 62 14.66 -17.33 1.49
CA ALA A 62 13.42 -18.08 1.74
C ALA A 62 12.90 -18.74 0.46
N SER A 63 12.58 -20.03 0.56
CA SER A 63 12.00 -20.79 -0.55
C SER A 63 10.56 -20.36 -0.86
N ALA A 64 10.10 -20.62 -2.08
CA ALA A 64 8.71 -20.32 -2.49
C ALA A 64 7.66 -20.99 -1.58
N LYS A 65 7.97 -22.18 -1.02
CA LYS A 65 7.10 -22.90 -0.07
C LYS A 65 6.99 -22.16 1.27
N GLU A 66 8.09 -21.56 1.74
CA GLU A 66 8.12 -20.78 2.98
C GLU A 66 7.40 -19.45 2.82
N LEU A 67 7.57 -18.77 1.67
CA LEU A 67 6.84 -17.54 1.36
C LEU A 67 5.33 -17.77 1.30
N GLN A 68 4.90 -18.88 0.70
CA GLN A 68 3.50 -19.29 0.69
C GLN A 68 2.96 -19.51 2.11
N LYS A 69 3.69 -20.24 2.96
CA LYS A 69 3.25 -20.53 4.33
C LYS A 69 3.22 -19.28 5.23
N ARG A 70 4.23 -18.41 5.13
CA ARG A 70 4.34 -17.19 5.97
C ARG A 70 3.40 -16.08 5.54
N PHE A 71 3.22 -15.88 4.24
CA PHE A 71 2.51 -14.69 3.73
C PHE A 71 1.18 -15.01 3.05
N GLY A 72 0.87 -16.30 2.82
CA GLY A 72 -0.40 -16.73 2.23
C GLY A 72 -0.51 -16.48 0.72
N PHE A 73 0.63 -16.35 0.03
CA PHE A 73 0.65 -16.17 -1.43
C PHE A 73 0.50 -17.49 -2.17
N SER A 74 -0.09 -17.47 -3.37
CA SER A 74 -0.12 -18.64 -4.25
C SER A 74 1.29 -18.99 -4.74
N ARG A 75 1.54 -20.27 -5.07
CA ARG A 75 2.82 -20.71 -5.65
C ARG A 75 3.18 -19.92 -6.91
N SER A 76 2.20 -19.58 -7.74
CA SER A 76 2.38 -18.79 -8.96
C SER A 76 2.79 -17.34 -8.69
N TRP A 77 2.40 -16.77 -7.56
CA TRP A 77 2.84 -15.44 -7.15
C TRP A 77 4.25 -15.49 -6.54
N ALA A 78 4.54 -16.50 -5.71
CA ALA A 78 5.87 -16.71 -5.15
C ALA A 78 6.93 -16.95 -6.25
N PHE A 79 6.61 -17.75 -7.28
CA PHE A 79 7.50 -17.99 -8.42
C PHE A 79 7.71 -16.73 -9.26
N ARG A 80 6.70 -15.86 -9.40
CA ARG A 80 6.90 -14.57 -10.08
C ARG A 80 7.84 -13.66 -9.31
N LEU A 81 7.88 -13.73 -7.97
CA LEU A 81 8.83 -12.96 -7.17
C LEU A 81 10.28 -13.36 -7.43
N THR A 82 10.53 -14.65 -7.68
CA THR A 82 11.88 -15.17 -7.91
C THR A 82 12.43 -14.86 -9.31
N GLN A 83 11.60 -14.30 -10.19
CA GLN A 83 11.92 -14.01 -11.59
C GLN A 83 12.11 -12.51 -11.87
N VAL A 84 11.95 -11.63 -10.87
CA VAL A 84 12.10 -10.16 -11.04
C VAL A 84 13.53 -9.68 -10.74
N GLU A 85 14.53 -10.57 -10.75
CA GLU A 85 15.96 -10.22 -10.58
C GLU A 85 16.77 -10.71 -11.79
N GLU A 86 16.48 -10.16 -12.97
CA GLU A 86 17.39 -10.07 -14.11
C GLU A 86 17.16 -8.71 -14.80
N ASP A 87 17.53 -7.61 -14.12
CA ASP A 87 17.81 -6.28 -14.71
C ASP A 87 18.59 -5.43 -13.68
#